data_AF-A0AAP0R2B1-F1
#
_entry.id   AF-A0AAP0R2B1-F1
#
_cell.length_a   1.000
_cell.length_b   1.000
_cell.length_c   1.000
_cell.angle_alpha   90.00
_cell.angle_beta   90.00
_cell.angle_gamma   90.00
#
_symmetry.space_group_name_H-M   'P 1'
#
loop_
_entity.id
_entity.type
_entity.pdbx_description
1 polymer ?
#
loop_
_entity_poly.entity_id
_entity_poly.type
_entity_poly.pdbx_seq_one_letter_code
_entity_poly.pdbx_strand_id
1 'polypeptide(L)' 'MEIDNSVKRGQVERLVRELMRGEKGKKMKIKAMEWKKLAEEATSPGGSSCLNLDKLVNEVLSSKN' A
#
# COMPACT_ATOMS: atom_id res chain seq x y z
N MET A 1 8.46 -9.37 0.76
CA MET A 1 9.62 -10.24 1.06
C MET A 1 10.70 -9.33 1.52
N GLU A 2 11.20 -9.53 2.73
CA GLU A 2 12.28 -8.68 3.25
C GLU A 2 13.62 -9.27 2.84
N ILE A 3 14.58 -8.38 2.63
CA ILE A 3 15.97 -8.70 2.34
C ILE A 3 16.74 -8.29 3.59
N ASP A 4 17.55 -9.20 4.12
CA ASP A 4 18.41 -8.94 5.28
C ASP A 4 19.44 -7.83 4.97
N ASN A 5 20.09 -7.27 5.98
CA ASN A 5 21.14 -6.26 5.75
C ASN A 5 22.47 -6.88 5.27
N SER A 6 22.66 -8.19 5.46
CA SER A 6 23.93 -8.90 5.24
C SER A 6 23.76 -10.06 4.25
N VAL A 7 23.43 -9.72 2.98
CA VAL A 7 23.04 -10.73 1.98
C VAL A 7 24.01 -10.84 0.81
N LYS A 8 24.21 -12.08 0.35
CA LYS A 8 25.02 -12.39 -0.82
C LYS A 8 24.20 -12.28 -2.10
N ARG A 9 24.83 -11.91 -3.22
CA ARG A 9 24.17 -11.77 -4.55
C ARG A 9 23.24 -12.95 -4.90
N GLY A 10 23.65 -14.19 -4.65
CA GLY A 10 22.83 -15.37 -4.94
C GLY A 10 21.51 -15.44 -4.15
N GLN A 11 21.50 -14.94 -2.91
CA GLN A 11 20.27 -14.83 -2.12
C GLN A 11 19.34 -13.79 -2.74
N VAL A 12 19.85 -12.62 -3.11
CA VAL A 12 19.07 -11.59 -3.83
C VAL A 12 18.47 -12.17 -5.10
N GLU A 13 19.27 -12.83 -5.92
CA GLU A 13 18.81 -13.43 -7.18
C GLU A 13 17.65 -14.41 -6.94
N ARG A 14 17.79 -15.31 -5.95
CA ARG A 14 16.72 -16.26 -5.62
C ARG A 14 15.44 -15.55 -5.19
N LEU A 15 15.55 -14.53 -4.34
CA LEU A 15 14.39 -13.77 -3.87
C LEU A 15 13.71 -13.02 -5.03
N VAL A 16 14.48 -12.43 -5.94
CA VAL A 16 13.97 -11.75 -7.14
C VAL A 16 13.27 -12.74 -8.07
N ARG A 17 13.86 -13.91 -8.33
CA ARG A 17 13.21 -14.95 -9.16
C ARG A 17 11.89 -15.42 -8.55
N GLU A 18 11.84 -15.64 -7.24
CA GLU A 18 10.61 -16.01 -6.52
C GLU A 18 9.57 -14.89 -6.55
N LEU A 19 9.98 -13.63 -6.40
CA LEU A 19 9.09 -12.49 -6.50
C LEU A 19 8.47 -12.34 -7.90
N MET A 20 9.26 -12.57 -8.95
CA MET A 20 8.83 -12.34 -10.33
C MET A 20 8.00 -13.50 -10.91
N ARG A 21 8.35 -14.75 -10.57
CA ARG A 21 7.76 -15.94 -11.21
C ARG A 21 7.19 -16.95 -10.23
N GLY A 22 7.61 -16.89 -8.98
CA GLY A 22 7.21 -17.81 -7.93
C GLY A 22 5.80 -17.55 -7.40
N GLU A 23 5.27 -18.56 -6.72
CA GLU A 23 3.89 -18.53 -6.21
C GLU A 23 3.73 -17.51 -5.09
N LYS A 24 4.77 -17.30 -4.27
CA LYS A 24 4.76 -16.27 -3.24
C LYS A 24 4.67 -14.87 -3.84
N GLY A 25 5.41 -14.63 -4.93
CA GLY A 25 5.38 -13.37 -5.67
C GLY A 25 4.00 -13.07 -6.27
N LYS A 26 3.36 -14.07 -6.89
CA LYS A 26 2.00 -13.93 -7.44
C LYS A 26 0.98 -13.56 -6.36
N LYS A 27 1.01 -14.25 -5.21
CA LYS A 27 0.13 -13.95 -4.08
C LYS A 27 0.34 -12.53 -3.53
N MET A 28 1.58 -12.07 -3.45
CA MET A 28 1.89 -10.68 -3.07
C MET A 28 1.31 -9.68 -4.09
N LYS A 29 1.45 -9.96 -5.39
CA LYS A 29 0.91 -9.09 -6.44
C LYS A 29 -0.61 -8.97 -6.35
N ILE A 30 -1.33 -10.06 -6.12
CA ILE A 30 -2.80 -10.04 -5.98
C ILE A 30 -3.21 -9.11 -4.82
N LYS A 31 -2.62 -9.32 -3.64
CA LYS A 31 -2.90 -8.45 -2.47
C LYS A 31 -2.56 -6.98 -2.72
N ALA A 32 -1.43 -6.71 -3.39
CA ALA A 32 -1.05 -5.34 -3.73
C ALA A 32 -2.07 -4.68 -4.68
N MET A 33 -2.63 -5.43 -5.63
CA MET A 33 -3.67 -4.92 -6.53
C MET A 33 -5.00 -4.68 -5.80
N GLU A 34 -5.37 -5.55 -4.86
CA GLU A 34 -6.55 -5.37 -3.99
C GLU A 34 -6.39 -4.10 -3.15
N TRP A 35 -5.25 -3.93 -2.48
CA TRP A 35 -4.95 -2.72 -1.71
C TRP A 35 -4.94 -1.46 -2.57
N LYS A 36 -4.38 -1.53 -3.79
CA LYS A 36 -4.42 -0.42 -4.74
C LYS A 36 -5.87 0.00 -5.01
N LYS A 37 -6.75 -0.94 -5.34
CA LYS A 37 -8.17 -0.66 -5.61
C LYS A 37 -8.86 -0.03 -4.39
N LEU A 38 -8.65 -0.59 -3.20
CA LEU A 38 -9.24 -0.04 -1.97
C LEU A 38 -8.74 1.37 -1.66
N ALA A 39 -7.46 1.65 -1.90
CA ALA A 39 -6.89 2.98 -1.72
C ALA A 39 -7.47 3.99 -2.74
N GLU A 40 -7.61 3.59 -4.01
CA GLU A 40 -8.25 4.41 -5.04
C GLU A 40 -9.70 4.73 -4.66
N GLU A 41 -10.48 3.74 -4.21
CA GLU A 41 -11.87 3.93 -3.76
C GLU A 41 -11.95 4.88 -2.55
N ALA A 42 -11.13 4.65 -1.52
CA ALA A 42 -11.12 5.47 -0.31
C ALA A 42 -10.71 6.93 -0.57
N THR A 43 -9.86 7.19 -1.55
CA THR A 43 -9.34 8.53 -1.87
C THR A 43 -10.05 9.21 -3.05
N SER A 44 -10.95 8.53 -3.73
CA SER A 44 -11.78 9.11 -4.79
C SER A 44 -12.72 10.22 -4.28
N PRO A 45 -13.30 11.07 -5.15
CA PRO A 45 -14.34 12.01 -4.75
C PRO A 45 -15.51 11.29 -4.07
N GLY A 46 -15.84 11.68 -2.83
CA GLY A 46 -16.84 11.00 -2.01
C GLY A 46 -16.35 9.72 -1.31
N GLY A 47 -15.08 9.35 -1.51
CA GLY A 47 -14.41 8.26 -0.80
C GLY A 47 -14.23 8.53 0.68
N SER A 48 -14.10 7.47 1.48
CA SER A 48 -14.06 7.55 2.94
C SER A 48 -12.92 8.41 3.49
N SER A 49 -11.71 8.31 2.91
CA SER A 49 -10.57 9.13 3.32
C SER A 49 -10.75 10.61 2.97
N CYS A 50 -11.33 10.93 1.80
CA CYS A 50 -11.68 12.30 1.43
C CYS A 50 -12.71 12.89 2.41
N LEU A 51 -13.81 12.17 2.67
CA LEU A 51 -14.85 12.63 3.59
C LEU A 51 -14.31 12.83 5.02
N ASN A 52 -13.41 11.97 5.47
CA ASN A 52 -12.79 12.12 6.79
C ASN A 52 -11.86 13.33 6.85
N LEU A 53 -11.14 13.62 5.77
CA LEU A 53 -10.32 14.84 5.68
C LEU A 53 -11.20 16.09 5.70
N ASP A 54 -12.30 16.12 4.95
CA ASP A 54 -13.25 17.25 4.95
C ASP A 54 -13.81 17.51 6.36
N LYS A 55 -14.20 16.45 7.08
CA LYS A 55 -14.65 16.54 8.48
C LYS A 55 -13.58 17.15 9.37
N LEU A 56 -12.34 16.64 9.29
CA LEU A 56 -11.23 17.15 10.09
C LEU A 56 -10.97 18.64 9.82
N VAL A 57 -10.97 19.06 8.55
CA VAL A 57 -10.79 20.47 8.18
C VAL A 57 -11.90 21.33 8.77
N ASN A 58 -13.16 20.89 8.66
CA ASN A 58 -14.30 21.60 9.23
C ASN A 58 -14.21 21.73 10.76
N GLU A 59 -13.82 20.67 11.46
CA GLU A 59 -13.62 20.68 12.91
C GLU A 59 -12.52 21.68 13.32
N VAL A 60 -11.37 21.64 12.65
CA VAL A 60 -10.24 22.55 12.93
C VAL A 60 -10.62 24.00 12.65
N LEU A 61 -11.32 24.29 11.56
CA LEU A 61 -11.76 25.65 11.24
C LEU A 61 -12.84 26.16 12.19
N SER A 62 -13.74 25.28 12.64
CA SER A 62 -14.80 25.64 13.60
C SER A 62 -14.24 25.86 15.01
N SER A 63 -13.11 25.26 15.36
CA SER A 63 -12.45 25.41 16.66
C SER A 63 -11.77 26.77 16.88
N LYS A 64 -11.67 27.61 15.83
CA LYS A 64 -11.04 28.95 15.87
C LYS A 64 -12.02 30.10 16.14
N ASN A 65 -13.29 29.81 16.45
CA ASN A 65 -14.31 30.78 16.85
C ASN A 65 -14.73 30.57 18.30
#